data_AF-A0A0K2RMR7-F1
#
_entry.id   AF-A0A0K2RMR7-F1
#
_cell.length_a   1.000
_cell.length_b   1.000
_cell.length_c   1.000
_cell.angle_alpha   90.00
_cell.angle_beta   90.00
_cell.angle_gamma   90.00
#
_symmetry.space_group_name_H-M   'P 1'
#
loop_
_entity.id
_entity.type
_entity.pdbx_description
1 polymer ?
#
loop_
_entity_poly.entity_id
_entity_poly.type
_entity_poly.pdbx_seq_one_letter_code
_entity_poly.pdbx_strand_id
1 'polypeptide(L)'
;MTTAGQVFFSAMAAYAFSRLRWPGRNKVFAIFLATMMVPPIFTALPNFLMIKNLGLLNTFAGLALPFMFMTPFAIFFLRQFFLSMSREVEEAAMLDGAKHLRIFFQIVIPNAAAPLATLALLTFIGQWNEYFWPLLVGQDESVRVLTVGLGVFKSQSPQGRRTGVGSWPPPSWQRCPS
;
A
#
# COMPACT_ATOMS: atom_id res chain seq x y z
N MET A 1 -8.03 7.90 1.84
CA MET A 1 -7.83 8.02 3.30
C MET A 1 -6.54 7.31 3.71
N THR A 2 -6.43 6.02 3.43
CA THR A 2 -5.27 5.16 3.76
C THR A 2 -3.93 5.74 3.31
N THR A 3 -3.80 6.12 2.03
CA THR A 3 -2.56 6.69 1.48
C THR A 3 -2.11 7.95 2.23
N ALA A 4 -3.03 8.87 2.51
CA ALA A 4 -2.70 10.13 3.18
C ALA A 4 -2.21 9.89 4.61
N GLY A 5 -2.92 9.05 5.37
CA GLY A 5 -2.49 8.63 6.71
C GLY A 5 -1.12 7.96 6.67
N GLN A 6 -0.93 7.02 5.75
CA GLN A 6 0.28 6.22 5.65
C GLN A 6 1.50 7.10 5.33
N VAL A 7 1.37 8.01 4.37
CA VAL A 7 2.44 8.97 4.03
C VAL A 7 2.75 9.88 5.21
N PHE A 8 1.72 10.42 5.87
CA PHE A 8 1.89 11.35 6.98
C PHE A 8 2.63 10.70 8.17
N PHE A 9 2.13 9.58 8.68
CA PHE A 9 2.74 8.88 9.82
C PHE A 9 4.10 8.29 9.48
N SER A 10 4.29 7.79 8.25
CA SER A 10 5.61 7.32 7.80
C SER A 10 6.62 8.47 7.68
N ALA A 11 6.19 9.66 7.25
CA ALA A 11 7.05 10.85 7.23
C ALA A 11 7.47 11.27 8.65
N MET A 12 6.54 11.26 9.61
CA MET A 12 6.87 11.53 11.02
C MET A 12 7.89 10.52 11.57
N ALA A 13 7.66 9.22 11.33
CA ALA A 13 8.58 8.17 11.76
C ALA A 13 9.96 8.30 11.09
N ALA A 14 9.98 8.54 9.77
CA ALA A 14 11.22 8.78 9.03
C ALA A 14 12.01 9.99 9.55
N TYR A 15 11.32 11.08 9.92
CA TYR A 15 11.94 12.25 10.54
C TYR A 15 12.56 11.91 11.90
N ALA A 16 11.86 11.13 12.73
CA ALA A 16 12.40 10.64 14.00
C ALA A 16 13.65 9.75 13.81
N PHE A 17 13.67 8.90 12.79
CA PHE A 17 14.84 8.07 12.49
C PHE A 17 16.00 8.81 11.80
N SER A 18 15.75 9.94 11.14
CA SER A 18 16.77 10.69 10.40
C SER A 18 17.36 11.87 11.17
N ARG A 19 16.55 12.56 12.00
CA ARG A 19 16.94 13.79 12.71
C ARG A 19 17.07 13.62 14.22
N LEU A 20 16.12 12.95 14.87
CA LEU A 20 16.15 12.82 16.33
C LEU A 20 17.26 11.85 16.76
N ARG A 21 18.04 12.24 17.77
CA ARG A 21 19.11 11.40 18.36
C ARG A 21 18.57 10.74 19.63
N TRP A 22 18.46 9.42 19.62
CA TRP A 22 18.00 8.62 20.75
C TRP A 22 18.70 7.26 20.78
N PRO A 23 18.92 6.68 21.97
CA PRO A 23 19.66 5.42 22.10
C PRO A 23 18.94 4.29 21.36
N GLY A 24 19.69 3.50 20.59
CA GLY A 24 19.15 2.34 19.88
C GLY A 24 18.45 2.62 18.54
N ARG A 25 18.37 3.89 18.09
CA ARG A 25 17.73 4.30 16.82
C ARG A 25 18.10 3.42 15.62
N ASN A 26 19.39 3.12 15.43
CA ASN A 26 19.85 2.31 14.30
C ASN A 26 19.46 0.83 14.44
N LYS A 27 19.38 0.30 15.67
CA LYS A 27 18.92 -1.08 15.92
C LYS A 27 17.43 -1.21 15.60
N VAL A 28 16.61 -0.27 16.10
CA VAL A 28 15.16 -0.25 15.80
C VAL A 28 14.94 -0.10 14.29
N PHE A 29 15.71 0.76 13.62
CA PHE A 29 15.64 0.89 12.16
C PHE A 29 16.03 -0.41 11.44
N ALA A 30 17.06 -1.12 11.90
CA ALA A 30 17.43 -2.42 11.34
C ALA A 30 16.32 -3.47 11.50
N ILE A 31 15.60 -3.47 12.63
CA ILE A 31 14.42 -4.32 12.82
C ILE A 31 13.33 -3.97 11.79
N PHE A 32 13.07 -2.68 11.55
CA PHE A 32 12.16 -2.26 10.49
C PHE A 32 12.58 -2.83 9.12
N LEU A 33 13.87 -2.79 8.78
CA LEU A 33 14.33 -3.40 7.53
C LEU A 33 14.15 -4.91 7.50
N ALA A 34 14.42 -5.60 8.62
CA ALA A 34 14.19 -7.04 8.72
C ALA A 34 12.71 -7.42 8.49
N THR A 35 11.76 -6.59 8.94
CA THR A 35 10.33 -6.85 8.68
C THR A 35 9.96 -6.78 7.20
N MET A 36 10.76 -6.12 6.35
CA MET A 36 10.54 -6.10 4.90
C MET A 36 10.86 -7.45 4.25
N MET A 37 11.64 -8.30 4.91
CA MET A 37 11.92 -9.66 4.46
C MET A 37 10.73 -10.60 4.72
N VAL A 38 9.80 -10.21 5.60
CA VAL A 38 8.60 -10.99 5.90
C VAL A 38 7.60 -10.80 4.76
N PRO A 39 7.21 -11.87 4.04
CA PRO A 39 6.25 -11.74 2.96
C PRO A 39 4.87 -11.32 3.50
N PRO A 40 4.14 -10.40 2.84
CA PRO A 40 2.86 -9.86 3.34
C PRO A 40 1.79 -10.93 3.62
N ILE A 41 1.84 -12.07 2.94
CA ILE A 41 0.88 -13.17 3.16
C ILE A 41 0.97 -13.77 4.57
N PHE A 42 2.17 -13.80 5.17
CA PHE A 42 2.35 -14.34 6.51
C PHE A 42 1.80 -13.41 7.60
N THR A 43 1.76 -12.11 7.34
CA THR A 43 1.18 -11.12 8.25
C THR A 43 -0.33 -10.97 8.07
N ALA A 44 -0.90 -11.47 6.97
CA ALA A 44 -2.32 -11.38 6.70
C ALA A 44 -3.19 -12.13 7.71
N LEU A 45 -2.82 -13.37 8.08
CA LEU A 45 -3.58 -14.17 9.05
C LEU A 45 -3.66 -13.50 10.44
N PRO A 46 -2.55 -13.08 11.07
CA PRO A 46 -2.63 -12.40 12.36
C PRO A 46 -3.38 -11.06 12.26
N ASN A 47 -3.21 -10.29 11.18
CA ASN A 47 -3.97 -9.06 10.96
C ASN A 47 -5.48 -9.32 10.82
N PHE A 48 -5.86 -10.39 10.12
CA PHE A 48 -7.26 -10.79 9.98
C PHE A 48 -7.89 -11.11 11.33
N LEU A 49 -7.20 -11.91 12.15
CA LEU A 49 -7.65 -12.22 13.51
C LEU A 49 -7.79 -10.96 14.36
N MET A 50 -6.84 -10.01 14.25
CA MET A 50 -6.91 -8.72 14.94
C MET A 50 -8.15 -7.92 14.54
N ILE A 51 -8.41 -7.76 13.24
CA ILE A 51 -9.58 -7.01 12.73
C ILE A 51 -10.90 -7.71 13.10
N LYS A 52 -10.93 -9.04 13.06
CA LYS A 52 -12.05 -9.85 13.53
C LYS A 52 -12.33 -9.62 15.01
N ASN A 53 -11.30 -9.70 15.86
CA ASN A 53 -11.43 -9.51 17.31
C ASN A 53 -11.84 -8.08 17.68
N LEU A 54 -11.48 -7.10 16.84
CA LEU A 54 -11.93 -5.70 16.97
C LEU A 54 -13.35 -5.48 16.44
N GLY A 55 -14.01 -6.49 15.84
CA GLY A 55 -15.35 -6.36 15.28
C GLY A 55 -15.41 -5.49 14.02
N LEU A 56 -14.29 -5.34 13.30
CA LEU A 56 -14.17 -4.42 12.16
C LEU A 56 -14.30 -5.11 10.79
N LEU A 57 -14.72 -6.38 10.77
CA LEU A 57 -15.05 -7.08 9.51
C LEU A 57 -16.19 -6.37 8.79
N ASN A 58 -16.17 -6.40 7.46
CA ASN A 58 -17.15 -5.74 6.60
C ASN A 58 -17.30 -4.22 6.86
N THR A 59 -16.22 -3.54 7.26
CA THR A 59 -16.19 -2.08 7.40
C THR A 59 -15.05 -1.46 6.60
N PHE A 60 -15.23 -0.22 6.12
CA PHE A 60 -14.14 0.54 5.50
C PHE A 60 -12.95 0.75 6.44
N ALA A 61 -13.19 0.83 7.75
CA ALA A 61 -12.14 0.91 8.76
C ALA A 61 -11.29 -0.37 8.79
N GLY A 62 -11.92 -1.56 8.76
CA GLY A 62 -11.22 -2.85 8.68
C GLY A 62 -10.41 -3.02 7.38
N LEU A 63 -10.86 -2.41 6.29
CA LEU A 63 -10.10 -2.36 5.03
C LEU A 63 -8.88 -1.44 5.11
N ALA A 64 -8.99 -0.28 5.78
CA ALA A 64 -7.94 0.74 5.80
C ALA A 64 -6.89 0.55 6.91
N LEU A 65 -7.31 0.18 8.12
CA LEU A 65 -6.49 0.21 9.34
C LEU A 65 -5.14 -0.53 9.26
N PRO A 66 -5.04 -1.74 8.68
CA PRO A 66 -3.77 -2.48 8.63
C PRO A 66 -2.66 -1.74 7.87
N PHE A 67 -3.03 -0.87 6.92
CA PHE A 67 -2.09 -0.16 6.06
C PHE A 67 -2.01 1.34 6.36
N MET A 68 -2.98 1.89 7.11
CA MET A 68 -3.15 3.34 7.29
C MET A 68 -2.03 4.00 8.10
N PHE A 69 -1.40 3.29 9.04
CA PHE A 69 -0.40 3.93 9.92
C PHE A 69 0.95 4.05 9.23
N MET A 70 1.75 2.99 9.23
CA MET A 70 3.09 3.08 8.66
C MET A 70 3.52 1.74 8.12
N THR A 71 4.31 1.78 7.05
CA THR A 71 4.95 0.59 6.51
C THR A 71 6.46 0.73 6.55
N PRO A 72 7.20 -0.38 6.76
CA PRO A 72 8.66 -0.34 6.78
C PRO A 72 9.26 0.28 5.51
N PHE A 73 8.67 0.01 4.34
CA PHE A 73 9.10 0.60 3.06
C PHE A 73 8.99 2.13 3.06
N ALA A 74 7.83 2.66 3.44
CA ALA A 74 7.58 4.09 3.45
C ALA A 74 8.55 4.84 4.38
N ILE A 75 8.80 4.27 5.56
CA ILE A 75 9.77 4.81 6.53
C ILE A 75 11.19 4.76 5.96
N PHE A 76 11.61 3.61 5.42
CA PHE A 76 12.94 3.47 4.81
C PHE A 76 13.14 4.49 3.69
N PHE A 77 12.21 4.55 2.73
CA PHE A 77 12.28 5.43 1.57
C PHE A 77 12.42 6.90 1.98
N LEU A 78 11.51 7.40 2.82
CA LEU A 78 11.56 8.80 3.27
C LEU A 78 12.78 9.09 4.14
N ARG A 79 13.21 8.13 4.97
CA ARG A 79 14.42 8.32 5.78
C ARG A 79 15.65 8.48 4.90
N GLN A 80 15.79 7.68 3.83
CA GLN A 80 16.92 7.83 2.90
C GLN A 80 16.95 9.22 2.29
N PHE A 81 15.78 9.72 1.85
CA PHE A 81 15.68 11.08 1.32
C PHE A 81 15.98 12.14 2.38
N PHE A 82 15.42 12.04 3.58
CA PHE A 82 15.71 13.01 4.64
C PHE A 82 17.19 13.03 4.98
N LEU A 83 17.88 11.89 4.98
CA LEU A 83 19.32 11.86 5.25
C LEU A 83 20.18 12.55 4.17
N SER A 84 19.71 12.63 2.93
CA SER A 84 20.43 13.35 1.86
C SER A 84 20.21 14.86 1.85
N MET A 85 19.20 15.37 2.58
CA MET A 85 18.94 16.81 2.69
C MET A 85 19.99 17.50 3.57
N SER A 86 20.36 18.74 3.21
CA SER A 86 21.27 19.55 4.03
C SER A 86 20.70 19.81 5.42
N ARG A 87 21.50 19.56 6.45
CA ARG A 87 21.13 19.81 7.86
C ARG A 87 21.33 21.26 8.28
N GLU A 88 22.14 22.01 7.55
CA GLU A 88 22.54 23.37 7.93
C GLU A 88 21.33 24.31 8.06
N VAL A 89 20.34 24.17 7.17
CA VAL A 89 19.09 24.95 7.20
C VAL A 89 18.27 24.63 8.45
N GLU A 90 18.23 23.37 8.85
CA GLU A 90 17.51 22.94 10.06
C GLU A 90 18.23 23.41 11.33
N GLU A 91 19.56 23.32 11.35
CA GLU A 91 20.40 23.76 12.47
C GLU A 91 20.35 25.28 12.66
N ALA A 92 20.36 26.07 11.58
CA ALA A 92 20.15 27.52 11.63
C ALA A 92 18.78 27.87 12.23
N ALA A 93 17.71 27.20 11.78
CA ALA A 93 16.38 27.40 12.35
C ALA A 93 16.31 27.02 13.84
N MET A 94 17.06 26.00 14.28
CA MET A 94 17.17 25.64 15.70
C MET A 94 17.88 26.72 16.52
N LEU A 95 18.93 27.35 15.97
CA LEU A 95 19.61 28.50 16.59
C LEU A 95 18.66 29.71 16.71
N ASP A 96 17.75 29.89 15.76
CA ASP A 96 16.66 30.89 15.80
C ASP A 96 15.49 30.50 16.74
N GLY A 97 15.63 29.39 17.48
CA GLY A 97 14.65 28.92 18.47
C GLY A 97 13.52 28.06 17.92
N ALA A 98 13.58 27.62 16.65
CA ALA A 98 12.59 26.70 16.09
C ALA A 98 12.70 25.30 16.71
N LYS A 99 11.56 24.75 17.17
CA LYS A 99 11.47 23.37 17.66
C LYS A 99 11.29 22.38 16.51
N HIS A 100 11.62 21.10 16.75
CA HIS A 100 11.50 20.01 15.78
C HIS A 100 10.15 19.92 15.06
N LEU A 101 9.03 20.14 15.76
CA LEU A 101 7.70 20.14 15.11
C LEU A 101 7.57 21.24 14.05
N ARG A 102 8.07 22.45 14.37
CA ARG A 102 8.06 23.57 13.43
C ARG A 102 8.97 23.29 12.23
N ILE A 103 10.18 22.78 12.49
CA ILE A 103 11.15 22.40 11.45
C ILE A 103 10.57 21.31 10.53
N PHE A 104 9.92 20.30 11.11
CA PHE A 104 9.27 19.24 10.35
C PHE A 104 8.24 19.81 9.35
N PHE A 105 7.28 20.61 9.83
CA PHE A 105 6.20 21.11 8.98
C PHE A 105 6.61 22.25 8.04
N GLN A 106 7.51 23.14 8.46
CA GLN A 106 7.84 24.35 7.70
C GLN A 106 9.09 24.20 6.82
N ILE A 107 9.97 23.25 7.13
CA ILE A 107 11.24 23.09 6.40
C ILE A 107 11.27 21.70 5.73
N VAL A 108 11.12 20.63 6.50
CA VAL A 108 11.38 19.28 5.98
C VAL A 108 10.30 18.84 5.00
N ILE A 109 9.02 18.97 5.37
CA ILE A 109 7.90 18.53 4.52
C ILE A 109 7.84 19.29 3.18
N PRO A 110 7.95 20.62 3.12
CA PRO A 110 7.96 21.35 1.85
C PRO A 110 9.16 20.98 0.96
N ASN A 111 10.36 20.84 1.53
CA ASN A 111 11.55 20.43 0.77
C ASN A 111 11.49 18.96 0.32
N ALA A 112 10.65 18.15 0.97
CA ALA A 112 10.41 16.76 0.62
C ALA A 112 9.13 16.55 -0.23
N ALA A 113 8.58 17.61 -0.84
CA ALA A 113 7.35 17.49 -1.63
C ALA A 113 7.45 16.43 -2.75
N ALA A 114 8.57 16.41 -3.48
CA ALA A 114 8.80 15.45 -4.57
C ALA A 114 8.78 13.97 -4.09
N PRO A 115 9.62 13.55 -3.13
CA PRO A 115 9.59 12.16 -2.63
C PRO A 115 8.30 11.82 -1.88
N LEU A 116 7.66 12.77 -1.19
CA LEU A 116 6.34 12.54 -0.58
C LEU A 116 5.30 12.23 -1.65
N ALA A 117 5.31 12.96 -2.78
CA ALA A 117 4.44 12.69 -3.92
C ALA A 117 4.75 11.32 -4.55
N THR A 118 6.02 10.96 -4.71
CA THR A 118 6.43 9.63 -5.19
C THR A 118 5.90 8.52 -4.28
N LEU A 119 6.11 8.65 -2.96
CA LEU A 119 5.63 7.67 -2.01
C LEU A 119 4.09 7.58 -2.03
N ALA A 120 3.40 8.72 -2.09
CA ALA A 120 1.94 8.77 -2.16
C ALA A 120 1.43 8.03 -3.40
N LEU A 121 2.06 8.26 -4.55
CA LEU A 121 1.72 7.59 -5.82
C LEU A 121 1.95 6.07 -5.73
N LEU A 122 3.14 5.64 -5.31
CA LEU A 122 3.46 4.22 -5.17
C LEU A 122 2.51 3.50 -4.21
N THR A 123 2.23 4.14 -3.09
CA THR A 123 1.31 3.62 -2.07
C THR A 123 -0.11 3.55 -2.62
N PHE A 124 -0.57 4.60 -3.30
CA PHE A 124 -1.90 4.64 -3.90
C PHE A 124 -2.09 3.54 -4.94
N ILE A 125 -1.13 3.36 -5.86
CA ILE A 125 -1.16 2.29 -6.86
C ILE A 125 -1.23 0.92 -6.18
N GLY A 126 -0.42 0.70 -5.14
CA GLY A 126 -0.43 -0.54 -4.37
C GLY A 126 -1.79 -0.81 -3.73
N GLN A 127 -2.36 0.18 -3.05
CA GLN A 127 -3.67 0.05 -2.40
C GLN A 127 -4.82 -0.10 -3.41
N TRP A 128 -4.72 0.56 -4.56
CA TRP A 128 -5.70 0.42 -5.63
C TRP A 128 -5.67 -0.98 -6.23
N ASN A 129 -4.48 -1.55 -6.42
CA ASN A 129 -4.31 -2.89 -6.98
C ASN A 129 -4.50 -4.03 -5.96
N GLU A 130 -4.65 -3.70 -4.68
CA GLU A 130 -4.85 -4.68 -3.64
C GLU A 130 -6.21 -5.38 -3.80
N TYR A 131 -6.16 -6.71 -3.79
CA TYR A 131 -7.32 -7.58 -4.01
C TYR A 131 -7.51 -8.56 -2.87
N PHE A 132 -6.40 -9.10 -2.35
CA PHE A 132 -6.42 -10.19 -1.40
C PHE A 132 -7.02 -9.75 -0.06
N TRP A 133 -6.57 -8.61 0.48
CA TRP A 133 -7.05 -8.13 1.76
C TRP A 133 -8.55 -7.75 1.75
N PRO A 134 -9.05 -6.96 0.77
CA PRO A 134 -10.47 -6.66 0.68
C PRO A 134 -11.34 -7.89 0.48
N LEU A 135 -10.89 -8.90 -0.29
CA LEU A 135 -11.61 -10.16 -0.44
C LEU A 135 -11.75 -10.91 0.89
N LEU A 136 -10.72 -10.84 1.73
CA LEU A 136 -10.68 -11.54 3.01
C LEU A 136 -11.56 -10.87 4.08
N VAL A 137 -11.63 -9.54 4.10
CA VAL A 137 -12.21 -8.75 5.20
C VAL A 137 -13.53 -8.06 4.85
N GLY A 138 -13.77 -7.75 3.57
CA GLY A 138 -14.96 -7.06 3.08
C GLY A 138 -15.76 -7.93 2.11
N GLN A 139 -16.52 -8.89 2.66
CA GLN A 139 -17.32 -9.83 1.87
C GLN A 139 -18.65 -9.21 1.42
N ASP A 140 -19.20 -8.31 2.24
CA ASP A 140 -20.47 -7.65 1.98
C ASP A 140 -20.39 -6.71 0.76
N GLU A 141 -21.47 -6.63 0.01
CA GLU A 141 -21.55 -5.85 -1.23
C GLU A 141 -21.40 -4.34 -0.99
N SER A 142 -21.81 -3.85 0.19
CA SER A 142 -21.73 -2.44 0.59
C SER A 142 -20.29 -1.92 0.79
N VAL A 143 -19.33 -2.81 1.03
CA VAL A 143 -17.91 -2.47 1.25
C VAL A 143 -16.97 -3.11 0.24
N ARG A 144 -17.54 -3.78 -0.78
CA ARG A 144 -16.78 -4.45 -1.82
C ARG A 144 -16.07 -3.41 -2.69
N VAL A 145 -14.75 -3.47 -2.70
CA VAL A 145 -13.94 -2.59 -3.55
C VAL A 145 -14.00 -3.00 -5.02
N LEU A 146 -13.81 -2.03 -5.92
CA LEU A 146 -13.95 -2.20 -7.36
C LEU A 146 -13.07 -3.32 -7.93
N THR A 147 -11.84 -3.46 -7.44
CA THR A 147 -10.92 -4.52 -7.85
C THR A 147 -11.44 -5.92 -7.56
N VAL A 148 -12.09 -6.11 -6.40
CA VAL A 148 -12.73 -7.37 -6.04
C VAL A 148 -13.95 -7.64 -6.92
N GLY A 149 -14.81 -6.64 -7.11
CA GLY A 149 -15.98 -6.74 -7.98
C GLY A 149 -15.61 -7.19 -9.40
N LEU A 150 -14.64 -6.52 -10.03
CA LEU A 150 -14.16 -6.86 -11.37
C LEU A 150 -13.56 -8.27 -11.46
N GLY A 151 -12.84 -8.72 -10.42
CA GLY A 151 -12.30 -10.08 -10.35
C GLY A 151 -13.40 -11.14 -10.36
N VAL A 152 -14.43 -10.93 -9.54
CA VAL A 152 -15.60 -11.82 -9.48
C VAL A 152 -16.35 -11.83 -10.83
N PHE A 153 -16.60 -10.66 -11.43
CA PHE A 153 -17.25 -10.58 -12.76
C PHE A 153 -16.44 -11.29 -13.86
N LYS A 154 -15.12 -11.13 -13.87
CA LYS A 154 -14.25 -11.85 -14.82
C LYS A 154 -14.33 -13.37 -14.61
N SER A 155 -14.39 -13.84 -13.36
CA SER A 155 -14.51 -15.28 -13.06
C SER A 155 -15.86 -15.89 -13.45
N GLN A 156 -16.92 -15.08 -13.48
CA GLN A 156 -18.27 -15.50 -13.88
C GLN A 156 -18.50 -15.43 -15.40
N SER A 157 -17.60 -14.79 -16.15
CA SER A 157 -17.64 -14.76 -17.61
C SER A 157 -17.26 -16.15 -18.13
N PRO A 158 -18.18 -16.91 -18.75
CA PRO A 158 -17.86 -18.26 -19.19
C PRO A 158 -16.72 -18.23 -20.19
N GLN A 159 -15.62 -18.90 -19.88
CA GLN A 159 -14.57 -19.22 -20.86
C GLN A 159 -15.24 -20.06 -21.97
N GLY A 160 -15.60 -19.42 -23.07
CA GLY A 160 -16.01 -20.06 -24.32
C GLY A 160 -17.07 -21.15 -24.20
N ARG A 161 -18.35 -20.79 -24.04
CA ARG A 161 -19.37 -21.63 -24.69
C ARG A 161 -19.22 -21.37 -26.19
N ARG A 162 -18.49 -22.26 -26.86
CA ARG A 162 -18.33 -22.36 -28.32
C ARG A 162 -19.66 -22.07 -29.03
N THR A 163 -19.91 -20.83 -29.40
CA THR A 163 -21.01 -20.47 -30.30
C THR A 163 -20.41 -20.12 -31.64
N GLY A 164 -20.35 -21.11 -32.53
CA GLY A 164 -20.34 -20.85 -33.98
C GLY A 164 -19.18 -21.39 -34.83
N VAL A 165 -18.24 -22.18 -34.31
CA VAL A 165 -17.22 -22.84 -35.17
C VAL A 165 -17.32 -24.35 -34.99
N GLY A 166 -18.31 -24.95 -35.64
CA GLY A 166 -18.56 -26.39 -35.57
C GLY A 166 -19.83 -26.87 -36.26
N SER A 167 -20.68 -25.98 -36.77
CA SER A 167 -21.91 -26.34 -37.49
C SER A 167 -21.86 -26.00 -38.98
N TRP A 168 -20.66 -25.92 -39.58
CA TRP A 168 -20.56 -25.88 -41.04
C TRP A 168 -20.85 -27.30 -41.55
N PRO A 169 -21.90 -27.51 -42.37
CA PRO A 169 -22.09 -28.80 -43.01
C PRO A 169 -20.84 -29.10 -43.88
N PRO A 170 -20.36 -30.36 -43.91
CA PRO A 170 -19.19 -30.71 -44.72
C PRO A 170 -19.46 -30.38 -46.21
N PRO A 171 -18.44 -29.93 -46.97
CA PRO A 171 -18.59 -29.62 -48.38
C PRO A 171 -19.16 -30.81 -49.18
N SER A 172 -20.08 -30.53 -50.10
CA SER A 172 -20.80 -31.53 -50.91
C SER A 172 -19.91 -32.44 -51.76
N TRP A 173 -18.62 -32.11 -51.90
CA TRP A 173 -17.62 -32.83 -52.68
C TRP A 173 -17.03 -34.07 -51.99
N GLN A 174 -17.39 -34.36 -50.72
CA GLN A 174 -16.97 -35.57 -49.99
C GLN A 174 -17.87 -36.81 -50.26
N ARG A 175 -18.88 -36.71 -51.12
CA ARG A 175 -19.67 -37.87 -51.57
C ARG A 175 -19.18 -38.33 -52.95
N CYS A 176 -18.16 -39.19 -52.98
CA CYS A 176 -17.84 -39.94 -54.20
C CYS A 176 -18.91 -41.01 -54.44
N PRO A 177 -19.44 -41.18 -55.67
CA PRO A 177 -20.24 -42.33 -56.03
C PRO A 177 -19.33 -43.57 -56.12
N SER A 178 -19.81 -44.69 -55.58
CA SER A 178 -19.24 -46.03 -55.71
C SER A 178 -19.30 -46.56 -57.13
#